data_AF-A0A430AU45-F1
#
_entry.id   AF-A0A430AU45-F1
#
_cell.length_a   1.000
_cell.length_b   1.000
_cell.length_c   1.000
_cell.angle_alpha   90.00
_cell.angle_beta   90.00
_cell.angle_gamma   90.00
#
_symmetry.space_group_name_H-M   'P 1'
#
loop_
_entity.id
_entity.type
_entity.pdbx_description
1 polymer ?
#
loop_
_entity_poly.entity_id
_entity_poly.type
_entity_poly.pdbx_seq_one_letter_code
_entity_poly.pdbx_strand_id
1 'polypeptide(L)' 'MAAVDYNSLTKDQLKAILDEQGISYKSTDTKGELVALLGG' A
#
# COMPACT_ATOMS: atom_id res chain seq x y z
N MET A 1 16.59 8.22 -4.86
CA MET A 1 15.58 7.47 -4.11
C MET A 1 14.71 6.75 -5.11
N ALA A 2 14.61 5.43 -5.05
CA ALA A 2 13.62 4.72 -5.82
C ALA A 2 12.26 5.06 -5.20
N ALA A 3 11.48 5.92 -5.85
CA ALA A 3 10.06 6.00 -5.56
C ALA A 3 9.53 4.59 -5.85
N VAL A 4 9.18 3.85 -4.82
CA VAL A 4 8.53 2.56 -5.03
C VAL A 4 7.20 2.93 -5.69
N ASP A 5 7.05 2.60 -6.97
CA ASP A 5 5.81 2.81 -7.72
C ASP A 5 4.75 1.84 -7.19
N TYR A 6 4.30 2.07 -5.96
CA TYR A 6 3.16 1.40 -5.34
C TYR A 6 1.90 1.56 -6.20
N ASN A 7 1.87 2.58 -7.08
CA ASN A 7 0.81 2.78 -8.06
C ASN A 7 0.79 1.72 -9.18
N SER A 8 1.92 1.05 -9.45
CA SER A 8 1.97 -0.11 -10.36
C SER A 8 1.58 -1.43 -9.69
N LEU A 9 1.53 -1.46 -8.35
CA LEU A 9 1.15 -2.66 -7.61
C LEU A 9 -0.37 -2.83 -7.56
N THR A 10 -0.80 -4.08 -7.41
CA THR A 10 -2.22 -4.40 -7.18
C THR A 10 -2.63 -4.11 -5.74
N LYS A 11 -3.93 -3.98 -5.47
CA LYS A 11 -4.44 -3.82 -4.10
C LYS A 11 -3.94 -4.93 -3.19
N ASP A 12 -3.92 -6.18 -3.65
CA ASP A 12 -3.47 -7.33 -2.86
C ASP A 12 -1.98 -7.27 -2.54
N GLN A 13 -1.15 -6.82 -3.48
CA GLN A 13 0.28 -6.59 -3.20
C GLN A 13 0.50 -5.44 -2.21
N LEU A 14 -0.25 -4.34 -2.33
CA LEU A 14 -0.16 -3.23 -1.39
C LEU A 14 -0.56 -3.66 0.03
N LYS A 15 -1.63 -4.45 0.14
CA LYS A 15 -2.06 -5.05 1.41
C LYS A 15 -1.00 -5.97 1.99
N ALA A 16 -0.39 -6.83 1.18
CA ALA A 16 0.69 -7.71 1.63
C ALA A 16 1.88 -6.91 2.16
N ILE A 17 2.27 -5.82 1.48
CA ILE A 17 3.37 -4.96 1.94
C ILE A 17 2.98 -4.24 3.25
N LEU A 18 1.75 -3.75 3.35
CA LEU A 18 1.26 -3.13 4.58
C LEU A 18 1.26 -4.13 5.74
N ASP A 19 0.87 -5.38 5.50
CA ASP A 19 0.87 -6.47 6.49
C ASP A 19 2.31 -6.82 6.91
N GLU A 20 3.24 -6.93 5.95
CA GLU A 20 4.69 -7.14 6.21
C GLU A 20 5.31 -5.98 7.02
N GLN A 21 4.84 -4.76 6.81
CA GLN A 21 5.28 -3.58 7.56
C GLN A 21 4.54 -3.41 8.90
N GLY A 22 3.51 -4.22 9.18
CA GLY A 22 2.66 -4.08 10.36
C GLY A 22 1.77 -2.83 10.35
N ILE A 23 1.54 -2.24 9.16
CA ILE A 23 0.70 -1.07 8.97
C ILE A 23 -0.75 -1.52 8.86
N SER A 24 -1.56 -1.12 9.83
CA SER A 24 -3.00 -1.39 9.78
C SER A 24 -3.68 -0.59 8.67
N TYR A 25 -4.39 -1.29 7.80
CA TYR A 25 -5.25 -0.73 6.78
C TYR A 25 -6.67 -1.27 6.92
N LYS A 26 -7.65 -0.54 6.39
CA LYS A 26 -9.04 -0.98 6.33
C LYS A 26 -9.28 -1.74 5.04
N SER A 27 -10.11 -2.78 5.11
CA SER A 27 -10.51 -3.54 3.91
C SER A 27 -11.28 -2.69 2.90
N THR A 28 -11.88 -1.59 3.35
CA THR A 28 -12.58 -0.58 2.53
C THR A 28 -11.63 0.41 1.87
N ASP A 29 -10.36 0.45 2.27
CA ASP A 29 -9.41 1.42 1.73
C ASP A 29 -9.23 1.22 0.22
N THR A 30 -9.16 2.35 -0.47
CA THR A 30 -8.94 2.37 -1.90
C THR A 30 -7.47 2.12 -2.21
N LYS A 31 -7.15 1.84 -3.47
CA LYS A 31 -5.76 1.62 -3.86
C LYS A 31 -4.90 2.85 -3.53
N GLY A 32 -5.45 4.05 -3.75
CA GLY A 32 -4.77 5.30 -3.40
C GLY A 32 -4.51 5.45 -1.91
N GLU A 33 -5.48 5.09 -1.06
CA GLU A 33 -5.31 5.12 0.40
C GLU A 33 -4.22 4.13 0.86
N LEU A 34 -4.22 2.90 0.32
CA LEU A 34 -3.18 1.89 0.62
C LEU A 34 -1.78 2.35 0.17
N VAL A 35 -1.68 3.00 -0.98
CA VAL A 35 -0.43 3.61 -1.47
C VAL A 35 0.02 4.75 -0.57
N ALA A 36 -0.91 5.62 -0.13
CA ALA A 36 -0.61 6.74 0.74
C ALA A 36 -0.05 6.27 2.10
N LEU A 37 -0.58 5.17 2.65
CA LEU A 37 -0.08 4.54 3.87
C LEU A 37 1.36 4.01 3.73
N LEU A 38 1.77 3.61 2.53
CA LEU A 38 3.10 3.07 2.24
C LEU A 38 4.17 4.15 2.00
N GLY A 39 3.80 5.43 2.02
CA GLY A 39 4.72 6.54 1.78
C GLY A 39 4.48 7.20 0.42
N GLY A 40 3.24 7.66 0.20
CA GLY A 40 2.92 8.58 -0.89
C GLY A 40 3.71 9.88 -0.83
#